data_AF-X5H2F6-F1
#
_entry.id   AF-X5H2F6-F1
#
_cell.length_a   1.000
_cell.length_b   1.000
_cell.length_c   1.000
_cell.angle_alpha   90.00
_cell.angle_beta   90.00
_cell.angle_gamma   90.00
#
_symmetry.space_group_name_H-M   'P 1'
#
loop_
_entity.id
_entity.type
_entity.pdbx_description
1 polymer ?
#
loop_
_entity_poly.entity_id
_entity_poly.type
_entity_poly.pdbx_seq_one_letter_code
_entity_poly.pdbx_strand_id
1 'polypeptide(L)'
;MLKYKEEIKKYVNQHLCRKANNFSFLCKKCYCIGSTSENSNTLKIYLSKTYKSKKKIVPCGDSLFVLSIKYPINTIKQLQYFNFLTLSQNEIQKSTLNAKIYVFVKECNLSKFISNILNNNNKPLTTITPSEYGNVVYTILPNNAFFEHFNEYNALSTTSKMISTVTDYPALKFIPKISIVSKSLSYITCTQGIEPLEL
;
A
#
# COMPACT_ATOMS: atom_id res chain seq x y z
N MET A 1 5.06 16.45 19.68
CA MET A 1 5.69 15.11 19.60
C MET A 1 5.01 14.20 18.56
N LEU A 2 3.68 14.04 18.54
CA LEU A 2 2.97 13.21 17.53
C LEU A 2 3.16 13.70 16.08
N LYS A 3 2.98 15.00 15.81
CA LYS A 3 3.13 15.60 14.47
C LYS A 3 4.49 15.33 13.82
N TYR A 4 5.56 15.46 14.61
CA TYR A 4 6.94 15.19 14.17
C TYR A 4 7.15 13.72 13.77
N LYS A 5 6.54 12.78 14.52
CA LYS A 5 6.60 11.34 14.21
C LYS A 5 5.87 11.01 12.89
N GLU A 6 4.78 11.70 12.58
CA GLU A 6 4.06 11.55 11.31
C GLU A 6 4.84 12.12 10.12
N GLU A 7 5.51 13.26 10.31
CA GLU A 7 6.37 13.87 9.29
C GLU A 7 7.57 12.98 8.94
N ILE A 8 8.21 12.35 9.94
CA ILE A 8 9.27 11.36 9.70
C ILE A 8 8.73 10.15 8.94
N LYS A 9 7.56 9.61 9.32
CA LYS A 9 6.90 8.49 8.60
C LYS A 9 6.65 8.83 7.14
N LYS A 10 6.15 10.03 6.89
CA LYS A 10 5.96 10.56 5.53
C LYS A 10 7.28 10.60 4.77
N TYR A 11 8.31 11.22 5.34
CA TYR A 11 9.61 11.37 4.69
C TYR A 11 10.25 10.01 4.35
N VAL A 12 10.28 9.09 5.32
CA VAL A 12 10.80 7.73 5.14
C VAL A 12 10.06 7.01 4.02
N ASN A 13 8.74 7.05 4.03
CA ASN A 13 7.93 6.38 3.01
C ASN A 13 8.17 7.00 1.62
N GLN A 14 8.19 8.33 1.50
CA GLN A 14 8.50 9.01 0.24
C GLN A 14 9.89 8.65 -0.29
N HIS A 15 10.90 8.60 0.58
CA HIS A 15 12.24 8.19 0.21
C HIS A 15 12.25 6.76 -0.33
N LEU A 16 11.62 5.82 0.39
CA LEU A 16 11.53 4.42 -0.03
C LEU A 16 10.76 4.29 -1.35
N CYS A 17 9.58 4.89 -1.48
CA CYS A 17 8.78 4.84 -2.71
C CYS A 17 9.54 5.39 -3.93
N ARG A 18 10.22 6.53 -3.78
CA ARG A 18 11.03 7.12 -4.86
C ARG A 18 12.15 6.19 -5.31
N LYS A 19 12.82 5.52 -4.38
CA LYS A 19 13.88 4.54 -4.70
C LYS A 19 13.27 3.29 -5.33
N ALA A 20 12.14 2.81 -4.80
CA ALA A 20 11.46 1.63 -5.29
C ALA A 20 11.00 1.75 -6.74
N ASN A 21 10.55 2.93 -7.17
CA ASN A 21 10.19 3.17 -8.57
C ASN A 21 11.31 2.82 -9.55
N ASN A 22 12.56 3.03 -9.17
CA ASN A 22 13.72 2.90 -10.06
C ASN A 22 14.48 1.58 -9.86
N PHE A 23 13.99 0.70 -8.99
CA PHE A 23 14.63 -0.60 -8.74
C PHE A 23 13.89 -1.72 -9.44
N SER A 24 14.68 -2.67 -9.94
CA SER A 24 14.17 -3.95 -10.40
C SER A 24 14.11 -4.92 -9.23
N PHE A 25 12.92 -5.44 -8.95
CA PHE A 25 12.68 -6.36 -7.85
C PHE A 25 12.29 -7.74 -8.35
N LEU A 26 12.75 -8.76 -7.66
CA LEU A 26 12.17 -10.09 -7.78
C LEU A 26 10.83 -10.12 -7.02
N CYS A 27 9.73 -10.10 -7.78
CA CYS A 27 8.38 -10.18 -7.25
C CYS A 27 8.03 -11.63 -6.93
N LYS A 28 7.75 -11.90 -5.65
CA LYS A 28 7.33 -13.23 -5.16
C LYS A 28 5.82 -13.43 -5.23
N LYS A 29 5.07 -12.36 -4.96
CA LYS A 29 3.60 -12.38 -4.89
C LYS A 29 3.08 -11.02 -5.33
N CYS A 30 2.07 -11.03 -6.18
CA CYS A 30 1.35 -9.85 -6.61
C CYS A 30 -0.15 -10.12 -6.45
N TYR A 31 -0.89 -9.14 -5.93
CA TYR A 31 -2.35 -9.21 -5.89
C TYR A 31 -2.97 -7.82 -6.00
N CYS A 32 -4.07 -7.73 -6.74
CA CYS A 32 -4.87 -6.52 -6.84
C CYS A 32 -5.67 -6.32 -5.55
N ILE A 33 -5.63 -5.11 -5.00
CA ILE A 33 -6.41 -4.69 -3.83
C ILE A 33 -7.38 -3.56 -4.13
N GLY A 34 -7.32 -2.95 -5.31
CA GLY A 34 -8.29 -1.97 -5.72
C GLY A 34 -8.27 -1.71 -7.22
N SER A 35 -9.41 -1.29 -7.72
CA SER A 35 -9.61 -1.00 -9.14
C SER A 35 -10.66 0.10 -9.30
N THR A 36 -10.60 0.84 -10.39
CA THR A 36 -11.72 1.67 -10.85
C THR A 36 -12.71 0.77 -11.60
N SER A 37 -13.92 1.29 -11.82
CA SER A 37 -14.86 0.70 -12.78
C SER A 37 -14.81 1.52 -14.06
N GLU A 38 -15.16 0.93 -15.21
CA GLU A 38 -15.11 1.57 -16.55
C GLU A 38 -15.70 2.99 -16.58
N ASN A 39 -16.74 3.27 -15.80
CA ASN A 39 -17.41 4.57 -15.77
C ASN A 39 -17.20 5.37 -14.47
N SER A 40 -16.11 5.12 -13.74
CA SER A 40 -15.85 5.81 -12.47
C SER A 40 -14.39 6.18 -12.30
N ASN A 41 -14.15 7.46 -12.00
CA ASN A 41 -12.83 7.93 -11.56
C ASN A 41 -12.59 7.70 -10.06
N THR A 42 -13.19 6.64 -9.48
CA THR A 42 -13.03 6.29 -8.06
C THR A 42 -12.40 4.92 -7.91
N LEU A 43 -11.21 4.89 -7.31
CA LEU A 43 -10.48 3.67 -7.00
C LEU A 43 -11.03 3.05 -5.72
N LYS A 44 -11.70 1.90 -5.85
CA LYS A 44 -12.24 1.15 -4.71
C LYS A 44 -11.15 0.25 -4.15
N ILE A 45 -10.65 0.57 -2.95
CA ILE A 45 -9.58 -0.17 -2.27
C ILE A 45 -10.18 -1.07 -1.20
N TYR A 46 -9.99 -2.37 -1.32
CA TYR A 46 -10.45 -3.37 -0.36
C TYR A 46 -9.34 -3.69 0.63
N LEU A 47 -9.49 -3.18 1.85
CA LEU A 47 -8.50 -3.32 2.91
C LEU A 47 -8.37 -4.77 3.39
N SER A 48 -7.16 -5.16 3.76
CA SER A 48 -6.84 -6.48 4.33
C SER A 48 -7.20 -7.67 3.43
N LYS A 49 -7.51 -7.43 2.15
CA LYS A 49 -7.71 -8.49 1.16
C LYS A 49 -6.34 -8.98 0.73
N THR A 50 -6.04 -10.24 1.03
CA THR A 50 -4.77 -10.88 0.68
C THR A 50 -4.95 -11.83 -0.50
N TYR A 51 -3.84 -12.23 -1.13
CA TYR A 51 -3.80 -13.28 -2.17
C TYR A 51 -4.57 -14.57 -1.82
N LYS A 52 -4.76 -14.86 -0.51
CA LYS A 52 -5.49 -16.04 -0.01
C LYS A 52 -7.02 -15.85 0.03
N SER A 53 -7.56 -14.69 -0.33
CA SER A 53 -9.01 -14.46 -0.33
C SER A 53 -9.68 -15.22 -1.47
N LYS A 54 -10.80 -15.92 -1.16
CA LYS A 54 -11.63 -16.61 -2.17
C LYS A 54 -12.25 -15.66 -3.21
N LYS A 55 -12.40 -14.38 -2.88
CA LYS A 55 -12.92 -13.34 -3.79
C LYS A 55 -11.78 -12.44 -4.24
N LYS A 56 -10.98 -12.88 -5.22
CA LYS A 56 -9.92 -12.03 -5.82
C LYS A 56 -10.56 -10.80 -6.49
N ILE A 57 -9.87 -9.66 -6.43
CA ILE A 57 -10.28 -8.47 -7.18
C ILE A 57 -9.72 -8.62 -8.58
N VAL A 58 -10.59 -8.50 -9.57
CA VAL A 58 -10.20 -8.46 -10.96
C VAL A 58 -9.77 -7.03 -11.25
N PRO A 59 -8.51 -6.78 -11.64
CA PRO A 59 -8.07 -5.44 -11.98
C PRO A 59 -8.80 -4.95 -13.23
N CYS A 60 -9.24 -3.69 -13.20
CA CYS A 60 -9.93 -3.00 -14.27
C CYS A 60 -9.66 -1.49 -14.11
N GLY A 61 -9.53 -0.77 -15.22
CA GLY A 61 -9.12 0.63 -15.21
C GLY A 61 -7.83 0.86 -14.42
N ASP A 62 -7.75 1.98 -13.70
CA ASP A 62 -6.69 2.24 -12.76
C ASP A 62 -6.75 1.25 -11.60
N SER A 63 -5.62 0.64 -11.26
CA SER A 63 -5.58 -0.47 -10.31
C SER A 63 -4.44 -0.34 -9.30
N LEU A 64 -4.69 -0.76 -8.07
CA LEU A 64 -3.72 -0.80 -6.98
C LEU A 64 -3.32 -2.24 -6.67
N PHE A 65 -2.02 -2.51 -6.77
CA PHE A 65 -1.45 -3.82 -6.50
C PHE A 65 -0.56 -3.80 -5.27
N VAL A 66 -0.53 -4.91 -4.54
CA VAL A 66 0.45 -5.15 -3.48
C VAL A 66 1.43 -6.22 -3.93
N LEU A 67 2.70 -5.87 -3.93
CA LEU A 67 3.78 -6.75 -4.34
C LEU A 67 4.64 -7.09 -3.14
N SER A 68 4.92 -8.38 -2.97
CA SER A 68 5.91 -8.87 -2.01
C SER A 68 7.26 -8.99 -2.71
N ILE A 69 8.23 -8.21 -2.26
CA ILE A 69 9.54 -8.05 -2.88
C ILE A 69 10.68 -8.22 -1.88
N LYS A 70 11.91 -8.27 -2.39
CA LYS A 70 13.15 -8.15 -1.61
C LYS A 70 13.77 -6.78 -1.85
N TYR A 71 13.75 -5.91 -0.84
CA TYR A 71 14.26 -4.55 -0.91
C TYR A 71 15.77 -4.51 -0.59
N PRO A 72 16.61 -3.82 -1.37
CA PRO A 72 18.05 -3.71 -1.11
C PRO A 72 18.36 -3.08 0.26
N ILE A 73 19.20 -3.75 1.06
CA ILE A 73 19.57 -3.26 2.40
C ILE A 73 20.29 -1.91 2.34
N ASN A 74 21.09 -1.66 1.30
CA ASN A 74 21.91 -0.45 1.19
C ASN A 74 21.08 0.83 1.16
N THR A 75 19.87 0.78 0.57
CA THR A 75 18.94 1.90 0.59
C THR A 75 18.33 2.12 1.98
N ILE A 76 18.12 1.04 2.73
CA ILE A 76 17.56 1.12 4.08
C ILE A 76 18.64 1.62 5.07
N LYS A 77 19.91 1.22 4.88
CA LYS A 77 21.05 1.74 5.65
C LYS A 77 21.18 3.25 5.56
N GLN A 78 20.89 3.86 4.40
CA GLN A 78 20.86 5.33 4.26
C GLN A 78 19.89 5.98 5.26
N LEU A 79 18.73 5.37 5.51
CA LEU A 79 17.74 5.88 6.46
C LEU A 79 18.11 5.59 7.92
N GLN A 80 18.93 4.57 8.17
CA GLN A 80 19.51 4.30 9.48
C GLN A 80 20.50 5.40 9.89
N TYR A 81 21.32 5.92 8.97
CA TYR A 81 22.26 7.03 9.27
C TYR A 81 21.55 8.29 9.76
N PHE A 82 20.29 8.50 9.37
CA PHE A 82 19.47 9.61 9.83
C PHE A 82 18.62 9.27 11.07
N ASN A 83 18.86 8.13 11.71
CA ASN A 83 18.09 7.60 12.86
C ASN A 83 16.58 7.47 12.59
N PHE A 84 16.17 7.35 11.31
CA PHE A 84 14.76 7.21 10.96
C PHE A 84 14.27 5.77 11.00
N LEU A 85 15.16 4.80 10.87
CA LEU A 85 14.88 3.38 10.96
C LEU A 85 15.93 2.66 11.80
N THR A 86 15.47 1.77 12.68
CA THR A 86 16.33 0.86 13.42
C THR A 86 16.37 -0.47 12.69
N LEU A 87 17.58 -1.01 12.47
CA LEU A 87 17.81 -2.34 11.93
C LEU A 87 18.50 -3.20 12.99
N SER A 88 18.06 -4.45 13.13
CA SER A 88 18.77 -5.44 13.96
C SER A 88 20.09 -5.85 13.29
N GLN A 89 21.04 -6.38 14.09
CA GLN A 89 22.32 -6.89 13.57
C GLN A 89 22.11 -7.96 12.48
N ASN A 90 21.14 -8.84 12.67
CA ASN A 90 20.77 -9.87 11.70
C ASN A 90 20.23 -9.29 10.38
N GLU A 91 19.61 -8.11 10.40
CA GLU A 91 19.13 -7.44 9.18
C GLU A 91 20.26 -6.73 8.44
N ILE A 92 21.20 -6.13 9.17
CA ILE A 92 22.36 -5.42 8.61
C ILE A 92 23.27 -6.35 7.79
N GLN A 93 23.33 -7.63 8.18
CA GLN A 93 24.11 -8.68 7.50
C GLN A 93 23.44 -9.21 6.23
N LYS A 94 22.14 -8.97 6.03
CA LYS A 94 21.42 -9.44 4.83
C LYS A 94 21.64 -8.49 3.67
N SER A 95 21.71 -9.02 2.44
CA SER A 95 21.74 -8.20 1.22
C SER A 95 20.40 -7.52 0.92
N THR A 96 19.30 -8.13 1.36
CA THR A 96 17.93 -7.65 1.13
C THR A 96 17.03 -7.92 2.33
N LEU A 97 16.00 -7.08 2.50
CA LEU A 97 14.91 -7.32 3.44
C LEU A 97 13.63 -7.64 2.70
N ASN A 98 12.76 -8.46 3.28
CA ASN A 98 11.42 -8.60 2.73
C ASN A 98 10.72 -7.24 2.84
N ALA A 99 9.95 -6.89 1.82
CA ALA A 99 9.15 -5.67 1.81
C ALA A 99 7.83 -5.91 1.08
N LYS A 100 6.87 -5.02 1.34
CA LYS A 100 5.68 -4.88 0.51
C LYS A 100 5.67 -3.50 -0.11
N ILE A 101 5.41 -3.42 -1.40
CA ILE A 101 5.18 -2.16 -2.10
C ILE A 101 3.76 -2.14 -2.65
N TYR A 102 3.15 -0.96 -2.59
CA TYR A 102 1.85 -0.66 -3.16
C TYR A 102 2.10 0.07 -4.45
N VAL A 103 1.72 -0.52 -5.58
CA VAL A 103 1.96 0.01 -6.92
C VAL A 103 0.62 0.39 -7.52
N PHE A 104 0.45 1.68 -7.79
CA PHE A 104 -0.64 2.20 -8.58
C PHE A 104 -0.28 2.08 -10.06
N VAL A 105 -1.08 1.33 -10.81
CA VAL A 105 -0.91 1.06 -12.24
C VAL A 105 -2.05 1.75 -12.97
N LYS A 106 -1.69 2.62 -13.92
CA LYS A 106 -2.67 3.30 -14.78
C LYS A 106 -3.31 2.30 -15.75
N GLU A 107 -4.56 2.54 -16.11
CA GLU A 107 -5.32 1.69 -17.06
C GLU A 107 -4.53 1.36 -18.33
N CYS A 108 -3.90 2.38 -18.95
CA CYS A 108 -3.14 2.22 -20.18
C CYS A 108 -1.96 1.23 -20.08
N ASN A 109 -1.43 0.99 -18.88
CA ASN A 109 -0.35 0.05 -18.62
C ASN A 109 -0.82 -1.27 -18.01
N LEU A 110 -2.12 -1.40 -17.71
CA LEU A 110 -2.64 -2.52 -16.95
C LEU A 110 -2.45 -3.86 -17.68
N SER A 111 -2.77 -3.91 -18.98
CA SER A 111 -2.62 -5.12 -19.80
C SER A 111 -1.17 -5.63 -19.82
N LYS A 112 -0.21 -4.70 -19.99
CA LYS A 112 1.23 -4.98 -19.94
C LYS A 112 1.66 -5.48 -18.55
N PHE A 113 1.14 -4.88 -17.48
CA PHE A 113 1.44 -5.30 -16.11
C PHE A 113 0.93 -6.72 -15.82
N ILE A 114 -0.32 -7.02 -16.19
CA ILE A 114 -0.96 -8.33 -15.95
C ILE A 114 -0.22 -9.43 -16.72
N SER A 115 0.06 -9.21 -18.00
CA SER A 115 0.77 -10.18 -18.84
C SER A 115 2.16 -10.50 -18.29
N ASN A 116 2.91 -9.49 -17.85
CA ASN A 116 4.26 -9.68 -17.32
C ASN A 116 4.27 -10.33 -15.93
N ILE A 117 3.29 -10.03 -15.06
CA ILE A 117 3.40 -10.35 -13.62
C ILE A 117 2.42 -11.41 -13.16
N LEU A 118 1.16 -11.38 -13.62
CA LEU A 118 0.11 -12.28 -13.13
C LEU A 118 -0.06 -13.52 -13.98
N ASN A 119 0.20 -13.45 -15.28
CA ASN A 119 0.03 -14.59 -16.20
C ASN A 119 1.26 -15.50 -16.28
N ASN A 120 2.37 -15.12 -15.65
CA ASN A 120 3.61 -15.91 -15.59
C ASN A 120 3.56 -17.02 -14.52
N ASN A 121 2.49 -17.82 -14.51
CA ASN A 121 2.23 -18.88 -13.52
C ASN A 121 3.31 -19.98 -13.43
N ASN A 122 4.29 -20.00 -14.35
CA ASN A 122 5.33 -21.04 -14.43
C ASN A 122 6.78 -20.54 -14.22
N LYS A 123 7.01 -19.25 -13.88
CA LYS A 123 8.37 -18.75 -13.58
C LYS A 123 8.56 -18.45 -12.09
N PRO A 124 9.68 -18.90 -11.46
CA PRO A 124 9.82 -18.85 -10.01
C PRO A 124 9.79 -17.44 -9.41
N LEU A 125 10.18 -16.40 -10.14
CA LEU A 125 10.19 -15.00 -9.70
C LEU A 125 10.15 -14.12 -10.95
N THR A 126 9.23 -13.14 -11.01
CA THR A 126 9.21 -12.15 -12.10
C THR A 126 9.98 -10.91 -11.65
N THR A 127 10.93 -10.46 -12.47
CA THR A 127 11.57 -9.16 -12.28
C THR A 127 10.62 -8.05 -12.68
N ILE A 128 10.39 -7.08 -11.78
CA ILE A 128 9.56 -5.90 -12.03
C ILE A 128 10.34 -4.62 -11.72
N THR A 129 10.31 -3.66 -12.64
CA THR A 129 10.63 -2.26 -12.36
C THR A 129 9.32 -1.47 -12.29
N PRO A 130 8.85 -0.99 -11.12
CA PRO A 130 7.52 -0.39 -11.00
C PRO A 130 7.26 0.79 -11.94
N SER A 131 8.27 1.61 -12.22
CA SER A 131 8.17 2.78 -13.11
C SER A 131 7.78 2.45 -14.55
N GLU A 132 7.97 1.20 -14.99
CA GLU A 132 7.54 0.75 -16.33
C GLU A 132 6.02 0.64 -16.49
N TYR A 133 5.28 0.67 -15.37
CA TYR A 133 3.82 0.43 -15.34
C TYR A 133 3.06 1.53 -14.59
N GLY A 134 3.69 2.12 -13.57
CA GLY A 134 3.07 3.14 -12.74
C GLY A 134 3.96 3.58 -11.60
N ASN A 135 3.38 3.85 -10.44
CA ASN A 135 4.08 4.45 -9.31
C ASN A 135 3.91 3.63 -8.03
N VAL A 136 5.00 3.46 -7.29
CA VAL A 136 4.99 3.01 -5.91
C VAL A 136 4.44 4.14 -5.06
N VAL A 137 3.28 3.91 -4.44
CA VAL A 137 2.59 4.88 -3.59
C VAL A 137 2.88 4.65 -2.11
N TYR A 138 3.27 3.43 -1.73
CA TYR A 138 3.62 3.13 -0.35
C TYR A 138 4.60 1.95 -0.26
N THR A 139 5.56 2.01 0.67
CA THR A 139 6.46 0.90 0.99
C THR A 139 6.36 0.53 2.48
N ILE A 140 6.32 -0.77 2.77
CA ILE A 140 6.36 -1.35 4.11
C ILE A 140 7.58 -2.26 4.19
N LEU A 141 8.31 -2.14 5.30
CA LEU A 141 9.34 -3.08 5.71
C LEU A 141 8.76 -3.94 6.87
N PRO A 142 8.24 -5.15 6.61
CA PRO A 142 7.76 -6.05 7.64
C PRO A 142 8.84 -6.32 8.69
N ASN A 143 8.42 -6.45 9.95
CA ASN A 143 9.28 -6.73 11.11
C ASN A 143 10.22 -5.59 11.52
N ASN A 144 10.02 -4.38 10.99
CA ASN A 144 10.66 -3.19 11.50
C ASN A 144 9.74 -2.48 12.51
N ALA A 145 10.27 -2.11 13.69
CA ALA A 145 9.52 -1.47 14.77
C ALA A 145 8.77 -0.20 14.32
N PHE A 146 9.28 0.48 13.29
CA PHE A 146 8.63 1.65 12.68
C PHE A 146 7.25 1.34 12.10
N PHE A 147 7.01 0.08 11.71
CA PHE A 147 5.79 -0.42 11.09
C PHE A 147 5.00 -1.41 11.97
N GLU A 148 5.37 -1.56 13.25
CA GLU A 148 4.75 -2.51 14.19
C GLU A 148 3.24 -2.27 14.43
N HIS A 149 2.76 -1.06 14.12
CA HIS A 149 1.34 -0.69 14.14
C HIS A 149 0.84 -0.22 12.77
N PHE A 150 1.30 -0.88 11.70
CA PHE A 150 0.86 -0.55 10.35
C PHE A 150 -0.66 -0.69 10.23
N ASN A 151 -1.33 0.43 9.99
CA ASN A 151 -2.74 0.49 9.64
C ASN A 151 -2.86 0.86 8.15
N GLU A 152 -3.29 -0.10 7.33
CA GLU A 152 -3.39 0.04 5.87
C GLU A 152 -4.31 1.18 5.44
N TYR A 153 -5.42 1.40 6.17
CA TYR A 153 -6.32 2.52 5.91
C TYR A 153 -5.61 3.86 6.15
N ASN A 154 -4.98 4.03 7.32
CA ASN A 154 -4.29 5.28 7.65
C ASN A 154 -3.17 5.54 6.64
N ALA A 155 -2.36 4.54 6.34
CA ALA A 155 -1.27 4.64 5.38
C ALA A 155 -1.75 5.10 4.00
N LEU A 156 -2.72 4.40 3.42
CA LEU A 156 -3.22 4.72 2.08
C LEU A 156 -4.03 6.02 2.05
N SER A 157 -4.76 6.37 3.10
CA SER A 157 -5.49 7.66 3.17
C SER A 157 -4.53 8.84 3.27
N THR A 158 -3.45 8.70 4.02
CA THR A 158 -2.41 9.73 4.17
C THR A 158 -1.64 9.89 2.85
N THR A 159 -1.31 8.78 2.19
CA THR A 159 -0.73 8.80 0.85
C THR A 159 -1.66 9.45 -0.18
N SER A 160 -2.96 9.15 -0.15
CA SER A 160 -3.97 9.80 -1.00
C SER A 160 -3.87 11.31 -0.95
N LYS A 161 -3.83 11.89 0.25
CA LYS A 161 -3.78 13.34 0.46
C LYS A 161 -2.51 13.98 -0.11
N MET A 162 -1.41 13.22 -0.17
CA MET A 162 -0.14 13.70 -0.74
C MET A 162 -0.08 13.56 -2.26
N ILE A 163 -0.82 12.60 -2.78
CA ILE A 163 -0.90 12.31 -4.20
C ILE A 163 -1.87 13.30 -4.89
N SER A 164 -2.96 13.67 -4.22
CA SER A 164 -3.96 14.63 -4.74
C SER A 164 -3.39 16.02 -5.04
N THR A 165 -2.24 16.39 -4.48
CA THR A 165 -1.58 17.68 -4.77
C THR A 165 -0.76 17.68 -6.06
N VAL A 166 -0.64 16.56 -6.78
CA VAL A 166 0.25 16.41 -7.95
C VAL A 166 -0.50 16.02 -9.25
N THR A 167 -1.84 15.90 -9.21
CA THR A 167 -2.76 15.52 -10.33
C THR A 167 -2.51 14.13 -10.97
N ASP A 168 -3.55 13.58 -11.62
CA ASP A 168 -3.71 12.23 -12.24
C ASP A 168 -4.09 11.01 -11.37
N TYR A 169 -4.53 11.17 -10.12
CA TYR A 169 -5.01 10.03 -9.34
C TYR A 169 -6.51 10.04 -9.11
N PRO A 170 -7.18 8.88 -9.23
CA PRO A 170 -8.61 8.76 -8.95
C PRO A 170 -8.90 9.04 -7.48
N ALA A 171 -10.15 9.43 -7.20
CA ALA A 171 -10.63 9.53 -5.82
C ALA A 171 -10.55 8.16 -5.14
N LEU A 172 -10.08 8.09 -3.89
CA LEU A 172 -9.96 6.81 -3.18
C LEU A 172 -11.20 6.52 -2.34
N LYS A 173 -11.77 5.32 -2.49
CA LYS A 173 -12.85 4.79 -1.63
C LYS A 173 -12.39 3.51 -0.94
N PHE A 174 -12.29 3.56 0.38
CA PHE A 174 -11.88 2.40 1.17
C PHE A 174 -13.07 1.51 1.53
N ILE A 175 -12.94 0.22 1.28
CA ILE A 175 -13.92 -0.82 1.61
C ILE A 175 -13.31 -1.67 2.75
N PRO A 176 -13.82 -1.54 3.98
CA PRO A 176 -13.30 -2.28 5.12
C PRO A 176 -13.63 -3.76 5.03
N LYS A 177 -12.84 -4.60 5.72
CA LYS A 177 -13.17 -6.01 5.90
C LYS A 177 -14.40 -6.11 6.82
N ILE A 178 -15.40 -6.89 6.42
CA ILE A 178 -16.69 -7.06 7.16
C ILE A 178 -16.47 -7.40 8.64
N SER A 179 -15.40 -8.13 8.99
CA SER A 179 -15.06 -8.48 10.38
C SER A 179 -14.51 -7.31 11.24
N ILE A 180 -14.12 -6.19 10.64
CA ILE A 180 -13.66 -4.99 11.35
C ILE A 180 -14.85 -4.09 11.69
N VAL A 181 -15.83 -4.03 10.79
CA VAL A 181 -17.07 -3.26 11.00
C VAL A 181 -17.86 -3.76 12.21
N SER A 182 -17.88 -5.08 12.47
CA SER A 182 -18.53 -5.64 13.66
C SER A 182 -17.83 -5.32 14.99
N LYS A 183 -16.50 -5.12 15.00
CA LYS A 183 -15.77 -4.67 16.21
C LYS A 183 -15.83 -3.16 16.44
N SER A 184 -16.04 -2.38 15.37
CA SER A 184 -16.19 -0.92 15.49
C SER A 184 -17.64 -0.51 15.83
N LEU A 185 -18.64 -1.28 15.41
CA LEU A 185 -20.05 -1.03 15.75
C LEU A 185 -20.37 -1.30 17.23
N SER A 186 -19.61 -2.17 17.92
CA SER A 186 -19.79 -2.38 19.36
C SER A 186 -19.34 -1.20 20.23
N TYR A 187 -18.69 -0.19 19.64
CA TYR A 187 -18.27 1.04 20.31
C TYR A 187 -19.12 2.27 19.93
N ILE A 188 -20.17 2.09 19.12
CA ILE A 188 -21.17 3.13 18.87
C ILE A 188 -22.34 2.82 19.78
N THR A 189 -22.23 3.24 21.04
CA THR A 189 -23.41 3.45 21.88
C THR A 189 -24.27 4.50 21.19
N CYS A 190 -25.45 4.09 20.75
CA CYS A 190 -26.52 4.99 20.34
C CYS A 190 -26.77 5.98 21.49
N THR A 191 -26.39 7.24 21.32
CA THR A 191 -27.07 8.32 22.03
C THR A 191 -28.46 8.42 21.43
N GLN A 192 -29.45 7.84 22.11
CA GLN A 192 -30.86 8.14 21.88
C GLN A 192 -31.01 9.66 22.00
N GLY A 193 -31.41 10.29 20.90
CA GLY A 193 -31.89 11.67 20.92
C GLY A 193 -33.14 11.72 21.78
N ILE A 194 -33.13 12.63 22.75
CA ILE A 194 -34.31 13.08 23.46
C ILE A 194 -35.19 13.78 22.42
N GLU A 195 -36.45 13.33 22.32
CA GLU A 195 -37.50 13.91 21.48
C GLU A 195 -37.69 15.41 21.77
N PRO A 196 -38.01 16.23 20.76
CA PRO A 196 -38.57 17.55 20.99
C PRO A 196 -40.04 17.43 21.39
N LEU A 197 -40.42 18.00 22.55
CA LEU A 197 -41.80 18.36 22.81
C LEU A 197 -42.19 19.49 21.84
N GLU A 198 -43.16 19.22 20.97
CA GLU A 198 -43.95 20.27 20.31
C GLU A 198 -45.20 20.58 21.14
N LEU A 199 -45.39 21.89 21.36
CA LEU A 199 -46.53 22.63 21.95
C LEU A 199 -46.74 22.57 23.48
#